data_AF-A0A960NN79-F1
#
_entry.id   AF-A0A960NN79-F1
#
_cell.length_a   1.000
_cell.length_b   1.000
_cell.length_c   1.000
_cell.angle_alpha   90.00
_cell.angle_beta   90.00
_cell.angle_gamma   90.00
#
_symmetry.space_group_name_H-M   'P 1'
#
loop_
_entity.id
_entity.type
_entity.pdbx_description
1 polymer ?
#
loop_
_entity_poly.entity_id
_entity_poly.type
_entity_poly.pdbx_seq_one_letter_code
_entity_poly.pdbx_strand_id
1 'polypeptide(L)'
;HLSAAQHETEGFQLVLHAALTQARAVTIRVSPLVHSDGHALPDSAIALFREHYHLVLQPTGGYRWQRPAEYPDALLPFTAPEDGQPYGAPFAITRIGATGKPHIHGRQDHGFMFATGTYTGTENRAWVVQVVKGGPPGQATIRWSDQWKSGWDDDVRVKRWSAEDILIPAASDAALIPEIALKDGVAIRFTGETFVAGETYHVHTYARINQVIWGDISVPAQAQPGTYTGSVDVVVDGALLKTLPLSLDVWPFALPKPRTMTTALHGWMDAQFYADNPAADWQFEVLLHAHGIDLQTIHGQHTVWGGNPEQIDWTAFDQAARPRLDGSVYPDGVPIKQFHLGMYGCGNEWHWEKQAGQSESRVEQFASAFAKHLKAQVWFDRAYVYCRDEPSPQHIPGIVRDIRAFLRADPDWRGKFMITSAPREASPLLDLIDIWCVKYHWWIDPALRSRLRQEGRTFWTYVANTPHTPNPTYHIDARRGYEPRLIKWASWLQGSDGFLYWAAVLDQRYPNPW
;
A
#
# COMPACT_ATOMS: atom_id res chain seq x y z
N HIS A 1 23.60 14.68 6.29
CA HIS A 1 23.02 15.97 6.70
C HIS A 1 21.61 16.03 6.15
N LEU A 2 20.65 16.38 7.00
CA LEU A 2 19.21 16.44 6.71
C LEU A 2 18.66 17.78 7.24
N SER A 3 17.47 18.17 6.79
CA SER A 3 16.78 19.35 7.32
C SER A 3 15.29 19.07 7.38
N ALA A 4 14.64 19.48 8.47
CA ALA A 4 13.20 19.27 8.68
C ALA A 4 12.60 20.39 9.52
N ALA A 5 11.34 20.73 9.27
CA ALA A 5 10.56 21.60 10.13
C ALA A 5 10.21 20.90 11.46
N GLN A 6 9.77 21.67 12.45
CA GLN A 6 9.12 21.08 13.61
C GLN A 6 7.84 20.37 13.14
N HIS A 7 7.51 19.23 13.75
CA HIS A 7 6.36 18.41 13.37
C HIS A 7 6.45 17.80 11.94
N GLU A 8 7.66 17.67 11.40
CA GLU A 8 7.95 16.95 10.15
C GLU A 8 8.69 15.63 10.45
N THR A 9 8.52 14.63 9.58
CA THR A 9 9.34 13.42 9.57
C THR A 9 10.21 13.44 8.32
N GLU A 10 11.52 13.38 8.49
CA GLU A 10 12.48 13.31 7.37
C GLU A 10 13.19 11.96 7.34
N GLY A 11 13.13 11.32 6.17
CA GLY A 11 13.69 9.99 5.93
C GLY A 11 15.10 10.02 5.34
N PHE A 12 15.89 9.01 5.65
CA PHE A 12 17.22 8.76 5.05
C PHE A 12 17.44 7.28 4.77
N GLN A 13 18.39 6.97 3.90
CA GLN A 13 18.79 5.60 3.58
C GLN A 13 20.26 5.36 3.89
N LEU A 14 20.55 4.17 4.41
CA LEU A 14 21.89 3.59 4.50
C LEU A 14 21.93 2.34 3.61
N VAL A 15 22.90 2.28 2.71
CA VAL A 15 23.09 1.12 1.83
C VAL A 15 24.32 0.34 2.27
N LEU A 16 24.10 -0.92 2.66
CA LEU A 16 25.16 -1.87 3.00
C LEU A 16 25.45 -2.75 1.80
N HIS A 17 26.70 -2.74 1.35
CA HIS A 17 27.16 -3.55 0.22
C HIS A 17 27.89 -4.78 0.74
N ALA A 18 27.28 -5.97 0.60
CA ALA A 18 27.92 -7.23 0.98
C ALA A 18 28.52 -7.94 -0.25
N ALA A 19 29.80 -8.32 -0.13
CA ALA A 19 30.53 -9.09 -1.14
C ALA A 19 30.60 -10.58 -0.75
N LEU A 20 31.72 -11.25 -1.06
CA LEU A 20 31.88 -12.71 -1.02
C LEU A 20 31.59 -13.35 0.35
N THR A 21 31.65 -12.61 1.45
CA THR A 21 31.36 -13.09 2.81
C THR A 21 29.98 -12.65 3.28
N GLN A 22 29.19 -13.62 3.74
CA GLN A 22 27.91 -13.39 4.42
C GLN A 22 28.14 -12.66 5.74
N ALA A 23 27.38 -11.59 5.99
CA ALA A 23 27.25 -10.98 7.31
C ALA A 23 25.99 -11.57 7.98
N ARG A 24 26.08 -12.06 9.23
CA ARG A 24 25.00 -12.85 9.84
C ARG A 24 24.19 -12.08 10.87
N ALA A 25 24.85 -11.23 11.66
CA ALA A 25 24.19 -10.41 12.68
C ALA A 25 24.50 -8.93 12.48
N VAL A 26 23.91 -8.35 11.43
CA VAL A 26 24.00 -6.92 11.15
C VAL A 26 22.92 -6.18 11.92
N THR A 27 23.29 -5.09 12.57
CA THR A 27 22.36 -4.13 13.19
C THR A 27 22.90 -2.71 13.05
N ILE A 28 22.02 -1.74 13.21
CA ILE A 28 22.29 -0.30 13.12
C ILE A 28 21.88 0.33 14.45
N ARG A 29 22.72 1.22 14.98
CA ARG A 29 22.41 2.02 16.18
C ARG A 29 22.54 3.49 15.83
N VAL A 30 21.60 4.31 16.28
CA VAL A 30 21.70 5.77 16.14
C VAL A 30 21.91 6.35 17.53
N SER A 31 22.88 7.25 17.68
CA SER A 31 23.04 7.99 18.93
C SER A 31 21.88 8.97 19.12
N PRO A 32 21.65 9.47 20.34
CA PRO A 32 20.81 10.65 20.51
C PRO A 32 21.25 11.78 19.57
N LEU A 33 20.28 12.46 18.97
CA LEU A 33 20.52 13.69 18.23
C LEU A 33 20.47 14.85 19.22
N VAL A 34 21.62 15.49 19.43
CA VAL A 34 21.80 16.52 20.46
C VAL A 34 22.03 17.87 19.81
N HIS A 35 21.22 18.84 20.21
CA HIS A 35 21.32 20.24 19.84
C HIS A 35 22.55 20.90 20.47
N SER A 36 23.03 21.98 19.86
CA SER A 36 24.20 22.74 20.34
C SER A 36 24.10 23.26 21.78
N ASP A 37 22.89 23.42 22.33
CA ASP A 37 22.64 23.85 23.70
C ASP A 37 22.44 22.69 24.70
N GLY A 38 22.57 21.44 24.24
CA GLY A 38 22.44 20.23 25.05
C GLY A 38 21.07 19.57 25.07
N HIS A 39 20.03 20.15 24.46
CA HIS A 39 18.74 19.47 24.30
C HIS A 39 18.84 18.31 23.31
N ALA A 40 18.33 17.14 23.66
CA ALA A 40 18.27 15.99 22.76
C ALA A 40 16.86 15.76 22.23
N LEU A 41 16.74 15.28 21.00
CA LEU A 41 15.50 14.66 20.55
C LEU A 41 15.24 13.38 21.36
N PRO A 42 13.97 13.03 21.65
CA PRO A 42 13.66 11.78 22.34
C PRO A 42 14.07 10.58 21.49
N ASP A 43 14.40 9.45 22.10
CA ASP A 43 14.78 8.23 21.37
C ASP A 43 13.67 7.77 20.40
N SER A 44 12.41 7.99 20.77
CA SER A 44 11.24 7.71 19.93
C SER A 44 11.13 8.59 18.68
N ALA A 45 11.96 9.63 18.54
CA ALA A 45 12.03 10.45 17.33
C ALA A 45 12.72 9.72 16.17
N ILE A 46 13.42 8.61 16.43
CA ILE A 46 14.19 7.91 15.42
C ILE A 46 13.61 6.50 15.26
N ALA A 47 13.13 6.19 14.06
CA ALA A 47 12.71 4.85 13.68
C ALA A 47 13.66 4.29 12.62
N LEU A 48 13.98 3.00 12.73
CA LEU A 48 14.81 2.29 11.76
C LEU A 48 14.04 1.12 11.17
N PHE A 49 14.19 0.93 9.87
CA PHE A 49 13.56 -0.15 9.14
C PHE A 49 14.57 -0.82 8.22
N ARG A 50 14.51 -2.14 8.13
CA ARG A 50 15.18 -2.89 7.07
C ARG A 50 14.27 -2.90 5.86
N GLU A 51 14.77 -2.46 4.71
CA GLU A 51 14.02 -2.60 3.47
C GLU A 51 14.04 -4.05 3.01
N HIS A 52 12.88 -4.71 3.02
CA HIS A 52 12.71 -6.07 2.51
C HIS A 52 12.50 -6.03 1.00
N TYR A 53 13.08 -7.03 0.32
CA TYR A 53 13.04 -7.12 -1.13
C TYR A 53 11.90 -8.03 -1.58
N HIS A 54 11.06 -7.51 -2.48
CA HIS A 54 10.02 -8.24 -3.17
C HIS A 54 10.46 -8.67 -4.55
N LEU A 55 10.34 -9.96 -4.86
CA LEU A 55 10.55 -10.44 -6.22
C LEU A 55 9.31 -10.17 -7.08
N VAL A 56 9.38 -9.12 -7.90
CA VAL A 56 8.35 -8.82 -8.90
C VAL A 56 8.60 -9.71 -10.11
N LEU A 57 7.83 -10.79 -10.24
CA LEU A 57 7.93 -11.72 -11.38
C LEU A 57 7.14 -11.28 -12.60
N GLN A 58 6.08 -10.51 -12.39
CA GLN A 58 5.25 -9.94 -13.46
C GLN A 58 5.34 -8.42 -13.37
N PRO A 59 6.27 -7.81 -14.11
CA PRO A 59 6.36 -6.35 -14.15
C PRO A 59 5.05 -5.73 -14.64
N THR A 60 4.75 -4.54 -14.14
CA THR A 60 3.56 -3.77 -14.46
C THR A 60 3.42 -3.59 -15.97
N GLY A 61 2.27 -4.01 -16.50
CA GLY A 61 1.94 -3.92 -17.92
C GLY A 61 2.03 -2.47 -18.40
N GLY A 62 2.93 -2.18 -19.35
CA GLY A 62 3.27 -0.82 -19.80
C GLY A 62 4.78 -0.57 -19.80
N TYR A 63 5.50 -1.22 -18.89
CA TYR A 63 6.96 -1.26 -18.89
C TYR A 63 7.49 -2.46 -19.69
N ARG A 64 7.26 -2.45 -21.01
CA ARG A 64 7.64 -3.57 -21.93
C ARG A 64 9.12 -4.00 -21.90
N TRP A 65 9.97 -3.28 -21.16
CA TRP A 65 11.42 -3.49 -21.05
C TRP A 65 11.88 -3.91 -19.65
N GLN A 66 11.01 -3.84 -18.64
CA GLN A 66 11.36 -4.27 -17.29
C GLN A 66 11.37 -5.79 -17.23
N ARG A 67 12.35 -6.32 -16.51
CA ARG A 67 12.54 -7.74 -16.29
C ARG A 67 12.13 -8.06 -14.85
N PRO A 68 11.74 -9.32 -14.59
CA PRO A 68 11.65 -9.83 -13.23
C PRO A 68 12.87 -9.43 -12.40
N ALA A 69 12.62 -8.80 -11.25
CA ALA A 69 13.65 -8.24 -10.40
C ALA A 69 13.16 -8.07 -8.97
N GLU A 70 14.11 -7.90 -8.07
CA GLU A 70 13.84 -7.62 -6.67
C GLU A 70 13.81 -6.11 -6.43
N TYR A 71 12.78 -5.67 -5.74
CA TYR A 71 12.56 -4.28 -5.39
C TYR A 71 12.48 -4.14 -3.87
N PRO A 72 13.25 -3.22 -3.25
CA PRO A 72 13.09 -2.94 -1.84
C PRO A 72 11.79 -2.13 -1.65
N ASP A 73 10.83 -2.70 -0.93
CA ASP A 73 9.48 -2.10 -0.80
C ASP A 73 8.99 -2.11 0.66
N ALA A 74 8.99 -3.27 1.32
CA ALA A 74 8.58 -3.32 2.73
C ALA A 74 9.58 -2.66 3.66
N LEU A 75 9.08 -1.88 4.62
CA LEU A 75 9.86 -1.37 5.74
C LEU A 75 9.65 -2.27 6.97
N LEU A 76 10.56 -3.22 7.20
CA LEU A 76 10.52 -4.08 8.38
C LEU A 76 11.09 -3.34 9.60
N PRO A 77 10.29 -3.05 10.64
CA PRO A 77 10.75 -2.22 11.75
C PRO A 77 11.81 -2.94 12.59
N PHE A 78 12.85 -2.22 12.99
CA PHE A 78 13.86 -2.70 13.95
C PHE A 78 13.25 -2.94 15.33
N THR A 79 12.16 -2.24 15.65
CA THR A 79 11.34 -2.47 16.83
C THR A 79 9.91 -2.15 16.40
N ALA A 80 9.09 -3.18 16.28
CA ALA A 80 7.69 -3.04 15.94
C ALA A 80 6.97 -2.23 17.02
N PRO A 81 6.26 -1.15 16.68
CA PRO A 81 5.53 -0.35 17.66
C PRO A 81 4.39 -1.13 18.33
N GLU A 82 3.92 -2.21 17.72
CA GLU A 82 2.79 -3.01 18.19
C GLU A 82 3.14 -3.94 19.36
N ASP A 83 4.28 -4.63 19.26
CA ASP A 83 4.67 -5.73 20.17
C ASP A 83 6.13 -5.64 20.64
N GLY A 84 6.88 -4.63 20.19
CA GLY A 84 8.29 -4.43 20.48
C GLY A 84 9.23 -5.43 19.79
N GLN A 85 8.72 -6.28 18.89
CA GLN A 85 9.54 -7.32 18.25
C GLN A 85 10.47 -6.75 17.20
N PRO A 86 11.69 -7.28 17.06
CA PRO A 86 12.68 -6.69 16.18
C PRO A 86 12.71 -7.41 14.81
N TYR A 87 11.70 -7.16 13.96
CA TYR A 87 11.58 -7.80 12.65
C TYR A 87 12.67 -7.38 11.64
N GLY A 88 13.19 -6.17 11.80
CA GLY A 88 14.19 -5.56 10.93
C GLY A 88 15.64 -5.85 11.34
N ALA A 89 15.91 -6.27 12.57
CA ALA A 89 17.28 -6.48 13.07
C ALA A 89 17.36 -7.43 14.30
N PRO A 90 18.49 -8.11 14.55
CA PRO A 90 19.61 -8.24 13.65
C PRO A 90 19.23 -9.06 12.41
N PHE A 91 19.91 -8.83 11.29
CA PHE A 91 19.63 -9.53 10.05
C PHE A 91 20.92 -10.07 9.43
N ALA A 92 20.75 -11.09 8.60
CA ALA A 92 21.80 -11.59 7.72
C ALA A 92 21.70 -10.91 6.35
N ILE A 93 22.85 -10.62 5.75
CA ILE A 93 22.93 -10.24 4.33
C ILE A 93 23.33 -11.48 3.54
N THR A 94 22.36 -12.11 2.89
CA THR A 94 22.55 -13.32 2.09
C THR A 94 22.63 -12.99 0.61
N ARG A 95 23.49 -13.70 -0.14
CA ARG A 95 23.58 -13.59 -1.60
C ARG A 95 22.52 -14.43 -2.34
N ILE A 96 21.45 -14.76 -1.63
CA ILE A 96 20.27 -15.48 -2.07
C ILE A 96 19.12 -14.53 -1.79
N GLY A 97 18.43 -14.16 -2.86
CA GLY A 97 17.34 -13.20 -2.83
C GLY A 97 15.99 -13.83 -2.48
N ALA A 98 14.95 -13.02 -2.60
CA ALA A 98 13.57 -13.40 -2.41
C ALA A 98 13.13 -14.47 -3.42
N THR A 99 12.12 -15.23 -3.01
CA THR A 99 11.43 -16.18 -3.87
C THR A 99 10.18 -15.55 -4.46
N GLY A 100 9.72 -16.11 -5.56
CA GLY A 100 8.44 -15.73 -6.14
C GLY A 100 7.81 -16.88 -6.90
N LYS A 101 6.49 -16.81 -7.05
CA LYS A 101 5.68 -17.72 -7.86
C LYS A 101 4.92 -16.89 -8.92
N PRO A 102 4.89 -17.29 -10.20
CA PRO A 102 4.12 -16.56 -11.20
C PRO A 102 2.64 -16.59 -10.84
N HIS A 103 2.00 -15.42 -10.82
CA HIS A 103 0.56 -15.36 -10.59
C HIS A 103 -0.18 -15.87 -11.84
N ILE A 104 -1.10 -16.81 -11.64
CA ILE A 104 -1.98 -17.30 -12.72
C ILE A 104 -3.41 -17.00 -12.30
N HIS A 105 -4.07 -16.13 -13.07
CA HIS A 105 -5.43 -15.70 -12.78
C HIS A 105 -6.38 -16.91 -12.68
N GLY A 106 -7.15 -16.97 -11.59
CA GLY A 106 -8.13 -18.05 -11.35
C GLY A 106 -7.56 -19.35 -10.79
N ARG A 107 -6.27 -19.42 -10.46
CA ARG A 107 -5.64 -20.57 -9.80
C ARG A 107 -5.48 -20.31 -8.30
N GLN A 108 -5.73 -21.33 -7.47
CA GLN A 108 -5.39 -21.28 -6.05
C GLN A 108 -3.87 -21.44 -5.89
N ASP A 109 -3.29 -20.72 -4.93
CA ASP A 109 -1.88 -20.87 -4.62
C ASP A 109 -1.64 -22.12 -3.76
N HIS A 110 -1.02 -23.11 -4.39
CA HIS A 110 -0.61 -24.36 -3.74
C HIS A 110 0.82 -24.25 -3.25
N GLY A 111 0.99 -24.19 -1.93
CA GLY A 111 2.29 -24.15 -1.26
C GLY A 111 3.14 -22.91 -1.55
N PHE A 112 4.12 -22.68 -0.68
CA PHE A 112 5.12 -21.61 -0.83
C PHE A 112 6.52 -22.21 -0.85
N MET A 113 7.45 -21.50 -1.48
CA MET A 113 8.87 -21.84 -1.48
C MET A 113 9.66 -20.70 -0.86
N PHE A 114 10.59 -21.02 0.02
CA PHE A 114 11.57 -20.12 0.62
C PHE A 114 12.96 -20.50 0.13
N ALA A 115 13.78 -19.50 -0.18
CA ALA A 115 15.18 -19.74 -0.50
C ALA A 115 16.04 -19.69 0.77
N THR A 116 16.96 -20.63 0.88
CA THR A 116 17.83 -20.81 2.05
C THR A 116 19.26 -21.16 1.61
N GLY A 117 20.14 -21.41 2.56
CA GLY A 117 21.54 -21.77 2.30
C GLY A 117 22.47 -20.57 2.19
N THR A 118 23.60 -20.75 1.52
CA THR A 118 24.64 -19.72 1.36
C THR A 118 25.26 -19.86 -0.02
N TYR A 119 24.86 -18.97 -0.93
CA TYR A 119 25.34 -19.01 -2.31
C TYR A 119 26.87 -18.87 -2.38
N THR A 120 27.53 -19.82 -3.03
CA THR A 120 29.00 -19.86 -3.17
C THR A 120 29.48 -19.42 -4.55
N GLY A 121 28.58 -19.12 -5.49
CA GLY A 121 28.96 -18.68 -6.83
C GLY A 121 29.50 -17.25 -6.90
N THR A 122 30.03 -16.90 -8.07
CA THR A 122 30.69 -15.61 -8.36
C THR A 122 29.94 -14.75 -9.36
N GLU A 123 28.82 -15.22 -9.88
CA GLU A 123 27.99 -14.55 -10.90
C GLU A 123 26.56 -14.42 -10.39
N ASN A 124 25.81 -13.48 -10.96
CA ASN A 124 24.36 -13.44 -10.73
C ASN A 124 23.72 -14.62 -11.50
N ARG A 125 22.87 -15.40 -10.83
CA ARG A 125 22.11 -16.48 -11.46
C ARG A 125 20.64 -16.40 -11.06
N ALA A 126 19.78 -16.69 -12.03
CA ALA A 126 18.37 -16.82 -11.82
C ALA A 126 18.00 -18.31 -11.91
N TRP A 127 17.27 -18.77 -10.91
CA TRP A 127 16.91 -20.16 -10.74
C TRP A 127 15.41 -20.33 -10.90
N VAL A 128 15.02 -21.46 -11.46
CA VAL A 128 13.63 -21.91 -11.51
C VAL A 128 13.54 -23.32 -10.96
N VAL A 129 12.55 -23.56 -10.12
CA VAL A 129 12.18 -24.86 -9.57
C VAL A 129 10.79 -25.19 -10.06
N GLN A 130 10.62 -26.34 -10.71
CA GLN A 130 9.34 -26.78 -11.25
C GLN A 130 8.87 -28.05 -10.55
N VAL A 131 7.61 -28.08 -10.14
CA VAL A 131 6.95 -29.31 -9.67
C VAL A 131 6.70 -30.21 -10.88
N VAL A 132 7.35 -31.38 -10.92
CA VAL A 132 7.20 -32.35 -12.01
C VAL A 132 6.00 -33.25 -11.74
N LYS A 133 5.98 -33.87 -10.56
CA LYS A 133 4.86 -34.67 -10.08
C LYS A 133 4.19 -33.94 -8.93
N GLY A 134 2.90 -33.64 -9.07
CA GLY A 134 2.09 -33.06 -8.00
C GLY A 134 1.70 -34.08 -6.93
N GLY A 135 1.13 -33.59 -5.83
CA GLY A 135 0.72 -34.39 -4.68
C GLY A 135 1.17 -33.77 -3.35
N PRO A 136 0.93 -34.45 -2.22
CA PRO A 136 1.40 -34.00 -0.92
C PRO A 136 2.94 -34.13 -0.78
N PRO A 137 3.54 -33.46 0.23
CA PRO A 137 4.91 -33.74 0.66
C PRO A 137 5.15 -35.25 0.83
N GLY A 138 6.31 -35.76 0.39
CA GLY A 138 6.63 -37.18 0.37
C GLY A 138 6.17 -37.94 -0.88
N GLN A 139 5.39 -37.30 -1.76
CA GLN A 139 5.00 -37.87 -3.06
C GLN A 139 5.30 -36.96 -4.25
N ALA A 140 5.23 -35.65 -4.04
CA ALA A 140 5.54 -34.66 -5.05
C ALA A 140 7.05 -34.60 -5.35
N THR A 141 7.40 -34.35 -6.60
CA THR A 141 8.79 -34.21 -7.05
C THR A 141 9.01 -32.90 -7.77
N ILE A 142 10.23 -32.38 -7.69
CA ILE A 142 10.67 -31.15 -8.34
C ILE A 142 11.87 -31.41 -9.24
N ARG A 143 12.08 -30.51 -10.20
CA ARG A 143 13.35 -30.34 -10.92
C ARG A 143 13.74 -28.87 -10.89
N TRP A 144 15.00 -28.56 -11.11
CA TRP A 144 15.47 -27.16 -11.05
C TRP A 144 16.44 -26.82 -12.18
N SER A 145 16.62 -25.52 -12.44
CA SER A 145 17.61 -24.97 -13.37
C SER A 145 18.22 -23.68 -12.82
N ASP A 146 19.53 -23.47 -13.03
CA ASP A 146 20.26 -22.23 -12.74
C ASP A 146 20.50 -21.36 -13.99
N GLN A 147 19.83 -21.68 -15.11
CA GLN A 147 19.98 -21.01 -16.40
C GLN A 147 18.69 -20.34 -16.89
N TRP A 148 17.82 -19.94 -15.96
CA TRP A 148 16.58 -19.26 -16.32
C TRP A 148 16.89 -17.87 -16.91
N LYS A 149 16.36 -17.62 -18.13
CA LYS A 149 16.39 -16.30 -18.76
C LYS A 149 15.00 -15.69 -18.63
N SER A 150 14.83 -14.81 -17.65
CA SER A 150 13.58 -14.11 -17.31
C SER A 150 12.68 -13.72 -18.51
N GLY A 151 11.37 -13.96 -18.42
CA GLY A 151 10.36 -13.58 -19.43
C GLY A 151 8.98 -14.20 -19.17
N TRP A 152 7.96 -13.73 -19.92
CA TRP A 152 6.52 -14.03 -19.75
C TRP A 152 6.07 -15.42 -20.23
N ASP A 153 6.85 -16.12 -21.06
CA ASP A 153 6.44 -17.40 -21.64
C ASP A 153 7.02 -18.59 -20.88
N ASP A 154 6.13 -19.34 -20.24
CA ASP A 154 6.35 -20.67 -19.73
C ASP A 154 6.85 -21.60 -20.88
N ASP A 155 7.79 -22.48 -20.54
CA ASP A 155 8.48 -23.49 -21.38
C ASP A 155 9.61 -23.07 -22.34
N VAL A 156 9.71 -21.85 -22.88
CA VAL A 156 10.66 -21.61 -24.01
C VAL A 156 12.08 -21.19 -23.58
N ARG A 157 12.39 -21.04 -22.28
CA ARG A 157 13.64 -20.35 -21.85
C ARG A 157 14.56 -21.09 -20.89
N VAL A 158 14.17 -22.27 -20.40
CA VAL A 158 15.05 -23.09 -19.55
C VAL A 158 15.91 -23.97 -20.43
N LYS A 159 17.21 -23.67 -20.49
CA LYS A 159 18.15 -24.38 -21.37
C LYS A 159 18.51 -25.77 -20.88
N ARG A 160 18.51 -25.99 -19.56
CA ARG A 160 18.92 -27.25 -18.94
C ARG A 160 18.29 -27.43 -17.58
N TRP A 161 17.72 -28.60 -17.33
CA TRP A 161 17.21 -29.01 -16.02
C TRP A 161 18.24 -29.83 -15.24
N SER A 162 17.99 -30.03 -13.95
CA SER A 162 18.68 -31.02 -13.13
C SER A 162 18.59 -32.41 -13.76
N ALA A 163 19.60 -33.26 -13.51
CA ALA A 163 19.66 -34.59 -14.10
C ALA A 163 18.58 -35.53 -13.57
N GLU A 164 18.15 -35.32 -12.33
CA GLU A 164 17.15 -36.12 -11.63
C GLU A 164 16.08 -35.23 -11.03
N ASP A 165 14.89 -35.80 -10.88
CA ASP A 165 13.79 -35.23 -10.10
C ASP A 165 14.05 -35.50 -8.61
N ILE A 166 13.85 -34.49 -7.79
CA ILE A 166 14.09 -34.53 -6.34
C ILE A 166 12.74 -34.62 -5.63
N LEU A 167 12.60 -35.55 -4.69
CA LEU A 167 11.41 -35.68 -3.86
C LEU A 167 11.28 -34.46 -2.93
N ILE A 168 10.09 -33.84 -2.88
CA ILE A 168 9.75 -32.92 -1.80
C ILE A 168 9.57 -33.78 -0.53
N PRO A 169 10.43 -33.64 0.50
CA PRO A 169 10.39 -34.55 1.65
C PRO A 169 9.04 -34.51 2.37
N ALA A 170 8.65 -35.61 3.00
CA ALA A 170 7.53 -35.58 3.92
C ALA A 170 7.86 -34.68 5.12
N ALA A 171 6.88 -33.95 5.62
CA ALA A 171 7.00 -33.16 6.85
C ALA A 171 6.05 -33.73 7.89
N SER A 172 6.47 -33.75 9.15
CA SER A 172 5.58 -34.07 10.28
C SER A 172 4.57 -32.96 10.55
N ASP A 173 4.82 -31.76 10.03
CA ASP A 173 3.99 -30.56 10.11
C ASP A 173 4.05 -29.83 8.75
N ALA A 174 2.90 -29.53 8.15
CA ALA A 174 2.80 -28.85 6.85
C ALA A 174 3.44 -27.45 6.85
N ALA A 175 3.72 -26.88 8.03
CA ALA A 175 4.33 -25.58 8.20
C ALA A 175 5.83 -25.52 7.85
N LEU A 176 6.59 -26.63 7.90
CA LEU A 176 8.04 -26.62 7.68
C LEU A 176 8.56 -27.92 7.04
N ILE A 177 8.55 -28.01 5.72
CA ILE A 177 9.14 -29.14 4.99
C ILE A 177 10.67 -29.10 5.12
N PRO A 178 11.37 -30.25 5.26
CA PRO A 178 12.83 -30.28 5.28
C PRO A 178 13.48 -29.58 4.08
N GLU A 179 14.65 -29.00 4.32
CA GLU A 179 15.41 -28.27 3.29
C GLU A 179 15.94 -29.21 2.20
N ILE A 180 15.90 -28.74 0.96
CA ILE A 180 16.43 -29.41 -0.23
C ILE A 180 17.64 -28.61 -0.72
N ALA A 181 18.83 -29.21 -0.62
CA ALA A 181 20.04 -28.62 -1.19
C ALA A 181 20.02 -28.72 -2.71
N LEU A 182 20.33 -27.61 -3.38
CA LEU A 182 20.51 -27.55 -4.83
C LEU A 182 22.02 -27.49 -5.15
N LYS A 183 22.41 -26.62 -6.08
CA LYS A 183 23.81 -26.41 -6.50
C LYS A 183 24.35 -25.09 -5.97
N ASP A 184 25.67 -24.97 -5.88
CA ASP A 184 26.40 -23.74 -5.51
C ASP A 184 25.95 -23.14 -4.17
N GLY A 185 25.62 -24.01 -3.20
CA GLY A 185 25.21 -23.62 -1.85
C GLY A 185 23.79 -23.04 -1.74
N VAL A 186 23.03 -23.00 -2.84
CA VAL A 186 21.60 -22.68 -2.82
C VAL A 186 20.84 -23.85 -2.22
N ALA A 187 19.91 -23.55 -1.33
CA ALA A 187 18.94 -24.51 -0.85
C ALA A 187 17.54 -23.89 -0.88
N ILE A 188 16.52 -24.74 -0.83
CA ILE A 188 15.11 -24.31 -0.82
C ILE A 188 14.35 -25.08 0.24
N ARG A 189 13.27 -24.47 0.72
CA ARG A 189 12.31 -25.06 1.63
C ARG A 189 10.91 -24.80 1.12
N PHE A 190 10.00 -25.74 1.31
CA PHE A 190 8.59 -25.56 0.98
C PHE A 190 7.71 -25.49 2.23
N THR A 191 6.52 -24.92 2.07
CA THR A 191 5.38 -25.08 2.97
C THR A 191 4.15 -25.41 2.13
N GLY A 192 3.15 -26.04 2.74
CA GLY A 192 1.89 -26.36 2.08
C GLY A 192 1.56 -27.85 2.05
N GLU A 193 0.29 -28.14 1.81
CA GLU A 193 -0.29 -29.47 1.97
C GLU A 193 -0.31 -30.28 0.67
N THR A 194 -0.34 -29.60 -0.48
CA THR A 194 -0.37 -30.23 -1.81
C THR A 194 0.31 -29.32 -2.80
N PHE A 195 1.07 -29.90 -3.73
CA PHE A 195 1.73 -29.22 -4.84
C PHE A 195 1.12 -29.66 -6.17
N VAL A 196 1.04 -28.77 -7.15
CA VAL A 196 0.45 -29.09 -8.45
C VAL A 196 1.54 -29.20 -9.52
N ALA A 197 1.47 -30.25 -10.33
CA ALA A 197 2.38 -30.44 -11.45
C ALA A 197 2.38 -29.20 -12.38
N GLY A 198 3.56 -28.83 -12.85
CA GLY A 198 3.80 -27.68 -13.71
C GLY A 198 3.99 -26.35 -12.96
N GLU A 199 3.71 -26.26 -11.66
CA GLU A 199 3.99 -25.04 -10.90
C GLU A 199 5.49 -24.71 -10.89
N THR A 200 5.81 -23.43 -11.04
CA THR A 200 7.19 -22.93 -11.01
C THR A 200 7.40 -21.93 -9.90
N TYR A 201 8.58 -21.98 -9.30
CA TYR A 201 9.06 -21.05 -8.29
C TYR A 201 10.40 -20.51 -8.74
N HIS A 202 10.69 -19.26 -8.42
CA HIS A 202 11.86 -18.55 -8.90
C HIS A 202 12.65 -18.00 -7.73
N VAL A 203 13.98 -18.02 -7.85
CA VAL A 203 14.89 -17.40 -6.87
C VAL A 203 16.07 -16.78 -7.61
N HIS A 204 16.51 -15.62 -7.16
CA HIS A 204 17.71 -14.97 -7.67
C HIS A 204 18.88 -15.14 -6.70
N THR A 205 20.07 -15.29 -7.26
CA THR A 205 21.33 -15.34 -6.50
C THR A 205 22.30 -14.35 -7.08
N TYR A 206 23.13 -13.76 -6.22
CA TYR A 206 23.90 -12.60 -6.59
C TYR A 206 25.39 -12.79 -6.28
N ALA A 207 26.25 -12.31 -7.18
CA ALA A 207 27.67 -12.19 -6.88
C ALA A 207 27.91 -11.22 -5.71
N ARG A 208 27.08 -10.17 -5.64
CA ARG A 208 27.08 -9.10 -4.62
C ARG A 208 25.65 -8.62 -4.41
N ILE A 209 25.29 -8.25 -3.19
CA ILE A 209 23.95 -7.76 -2.88
C ILE A 209 24.02 -6.48 -2.04
N ASN A 210 23.01 -5.64 -2.19
CA ASN A 210 22.79 -4.47 -1.35
C ASN A 210 21.70 -4.82 -0.33
N GLN A 211 21.89 -4.41 0.90
CA GLN A 211 20.82 -4.33 1.88
C GLN A 211 20.62 -2.85 2.24
N VAL A 212 19.40 -2.35 2.07
CA VAL A 212 19.06 -0.97 2.40
C VAL A 212 18.39 -0.94 3.78
N ILE A 213 18.75 0.08 4.55
CA ILE A 213 18.12 0.43 5.83
C ILE A 213 17.53 1.82 5.64
N TRP A 214 16.24 1.95 5.91
CA TRP A 214 15.54 3.23 5.97
C TRP A 214 15.56 3.73 7.41
N GLY A 215 15.72 5.03 7.59
CA GLY A 215 15.60 5.68 8.89
C GLY A 215 14.70 6.90 8.79
N ASP A 216 13.76 7.03 9.71
CA ASP A 216 12.91 8.21 9.84
C ASP A 216 13.32 9.01 11.07
N ILE A 217 13.36 10.33 10.94
CA ILE A 217 13.54 11.27 12.05
C ILE A 217 12.30 12.14 12.17
N SER A 218 11.43 11.84 13.13
CA SER A 218 10.22 12.60 13.46
C SER A 218 10.55 13.73 14.43
N VAL A 219 10.56 14.96 13.95
CA VAL A 219 10.89 16.15 14.74
C VAL A 219 9.68 16.54 15.61
N PRO A 220 9.81 16.55 16.95
CA PRO A 220 8.74 17.01 17.82
C PRO A 220 8.34 18.46 17.53
N ALA A 221 7.06 18.79 17.69
CA ALA A 221 6.55 20.15 17.45
C ALA A 221 7.24 21.21 18.34
N GLN A 222 7.73 20.80 19.51
CA GLN A 222 8.42 21.62 20.50
C GLN A 222 9.96 21.58 20.43
N ALA A 223 10.53 20.89 19.43
CA ALA A 223 11.99 20.80 19.28
C ALA A 223 12.59 22.20 19.12
N GLN A 224 13.75 22.47 19.72
CA GLN A 224 14.44 23.75 19.52
C GLN A 224 14.92 23.85 18.07
N PRO A 225 14.70 24.97 17.37
CA PRO A 225 15.31 25.20 16.05
C PRO A 225 16.83 25.24 16.14
N GLY A 226 17.51 24.76 15.10
CA GLY A 226 18.97 24.70 15.03
C GLY A 226 19.49 23.31 14.70
N THR A 227 20.82 23.15 14.78
CA THR A 227 21.50 21.92 14.36
C THR A 227 21.58 20.92 15.51
N TYR A 228 21.11 19.71 15.24
CA TYR A 228 21.30 18.52 16.06
C TYR A 228 22.35 17.63 15.43
N THR A 229 23.21 17.04 16.27
CA THR A 229 24.29 16.15 15.83
C THR A 229 24.23 14.82 16.55
N GLY A 230 24.62 13.76 15.84
CA GLY A 230 24.73 12.41 16.35
C GLY A 230 25.47 11.53 15.36
N SER A 231 25.31 10.22 15.49
CA SER A 231 25.98 9.26 14.62
C SER A 231 25.15 8.00 14.40
N VAL A 232 25.44 7.33 13.29
CA VAL A 232 24.90 6.02 12.92
C VAL A 232 26.03 5.00 12.97
N ASP A 233 25.94 4.04 13.86
CA ASP A 233 26.86 2.92 14.01
C ASP A 233 26.34 1.71 13.24
N VAL A 234 27.20 1.18 12.36
CA VAL A 234 27.00 -0.11 11.69
C VAL A 234 27.73 -1.17 12.50
N VAL A 235 26.98 -2.14 13.03
CA VAL A 235 27.51 -3.23 13.86
C VAL A 235 27.30 -4.55 13.11
N VAL A 236 28.36 -5.35 12.98
CA VAL A 236 28.34 -6.66 12.34
C VAL A 236 28.93 -7.68 13.28
N ASP A 237 28.18 -8.75 13.57
CA ASP A 237 28.60 -9.85 14.44
C ASP A 237 29.10 -9.35 15.81
N GLY A 238 28.44 -8.31 16.33
CA GLY A 238 28.75 -7.67 17.62
C GLY A 238 29.89 -6.65 17.58
N ALA A 239 30.63 -6.53 16.48
CA ALA A 239 31.72 -5.57 16.33
C ALA A 239 31.27 -4.30 15.59
N LEU A 240 31.69 -3.14 16.08
CA LEU A 240 31.51 -1.87 15.37
C LEU A 240 32.33 -1.90 14.07
N LEU A 241 31.64 -1.85 12.92
CA LEU A 241 32.26 -1.82 11.60
C LEU A 241 32.57 -0.38 11.18
N LYS A 242 31.62 0.53 11.37
CA LYS A 242 31.75 1.93 10.93
C LYS A 242 30.78 2.84 11.67
N THR A 243 31.23 4.05 11.99
CA THR A 243 30.40 5.15 12.47
C THR A 243 30.27 6.20 11.36
N LEU A 244 29.04 6.66 11.11
CA LEU A 244 28.72 7.69 10.13
C LEU A 244 28.18 8.93 10.86
N PRO A 245 28.61 10.15 10.51
CA PRO A 245 28.06 11.35 11.12
C PRO A 245 26.62 11.58 10.63
N LEU A 246 25.73 11.91 11.57
CA LEU A 246 24.36 12.32 11.30
C LEU A 246 24.14 13.72 11.84
N SER A 247 23.52 14.58 11.04
CA SER A 247 23.17 15.92 11.44
C SER A 247 21.81 16.29 10.87
N LEU A 248 21.01 16.98 11.66
CA LEU A 248 19.68 17.46 11.31
C LEU A 248 19.58 18.95 11.64
N ASP A 249 19.23 19.78 10.67
CA ASP A 249 18.84 21.17 10.91
C ASP A 249 17.33 21.28 11.09
N VAL A 250 16.90 21.73 12.26
CA VAL A 250 15.50 22.00 12.57
C VAL A 250 15.17 23.46 12.24
N TRP A 251 14.24 23.68 11.31
CA TRP A 251 13.82 25.01 10.92
C TRP A 251 12.96 25.70 12.01
N PRO A 252 12.95 27.05 12.07
CA PRO A 252 12.18 27.79 13.08
C PRO A 252 10.70 27.95 12.69
N PHE A 253 10.08 26.89 12.20
CA PHE A 253 8.64 26.82 11.94
C PHE A 253 8.14 25.38 12.08
N ALA A 254 6.83 25.24 12.37
CA ALA A 254 6.17 23.97 12.48
C ALA A 254 5.20 23.71 11.31
N LEU A 255 5.16 22.46 10.83
CA LEU A 255 4.10 22.04 9.91
C LEU A 255 2.77 21.91 10.67
N PRO A 256 1.63 22.33 10.06
CA PRO A 256 0.33 22.23 10.71
C PRO A 256 -0.07 20.77 10.93
N LYS A 257 -0.74 20.50 12.06
CA LYS A 257 -1.38 19.21 12.32
C LYS A 257 -2.51 18.87 11.34
N PRO A 258 -3.45 19.78 11.03
CA PRO A 258 -4.55 19.46 10.13
C PRO A 258 -4.08 19.27 8.68
N ARG A 259 -4.65 18.26 8.02
CA ARG A 259 -4.39 17.95 6.61
C ARG A 259 -4.96 19.04 5.70
N THR A 260 -4.13 19.59 4.82
CA THR A 260 -4.56 20.60 3.85
C THR A 260 -5.27 20.00 2.63
N MET A 261 -4.99 18.73 2.31
CA MET A 261 -5.61 17.99 1.19
C MET A 261 -6.46 16.83 1.71
N THR A 262 -7.63 16.58 1.11
CA THR A 262 -8.41 15.36 1.41
C THR A 262 -7.69 14.15 0.81
N THR A 263 -7.65 13.02 1.51
CA THR A 263 -7.12 11.76 0.96
C THR A 263 -8.21 10.70 0.95
N ALA A 264 -8.36 9.97 -0.17
CA ALA A 264 -9.26 8.85 -0.32
C ALA A 264 -8.48 7.58 -0.65
N LEU A 265 -7.78 7.06 0.36
CA LEU A 265 -7.13 5.76 0.25
C LEU A 265 -8.13 4.69 0.64
N HIS A 266 -8.20 3.65 -0.19
CA HIS A 266 -9.09 2.53 0.06
C HIS A 266 -8.30 1.24 0.28
N GLY A 267 -8.77 0.45 1.24
CA GLY A 267 -8.28 -0.90 1.54
C GLY A 267 -9.16 -2.03 0.99
N TRP A 268 -9.91 -1.80 -0.09
CA TRP A 268 -11.00 -2.71 -0.54
C TRP A 268 -10.57 -4.17 -0.75
N MET A 269 -9.31 -4.41 -1.11
CA MET A 269 -8.85 -5.72 -1.56
C MET A 269 -8.51 -6.68 -0.43
N ASP A 270 -8.69 -6.27 0.84
CA ASP A 270 -8.56 -7.18 1.97
C ASP A 270 -9.56 -6.97 3.12
N ALA A 271 -10.78 -6.55 2.79
CA ALA A 271 -11.82 -6.33 3.80
C ALA A 271 -12.08 -7.57 4.68
N GLN A 272 -11.87 -8.80 4.17
CA GLN A 272 -12.05 -10.03 4.98
C GLN A 272 -10.88 -10.29 5.94
N PHE A 273 -9.62 -10.17 5.53
CA PHE A 273 -8.50 -10.38 6.46
C PHE A 273 -8.53 -9.35 7.58
N TYR A 274 -8.77 -8.08 7.26
CA TYR A 274 -8.84 -7.03 8.27
C TYR A 274 -10.10 -7.17 9.15
N ALA A 275 -11.21 -7.68 8.61
CA ALA A 275 -12.37 -8.06 9.43
C ALA A 275 -12.05 -9.24 10.37
N ASP A 276 -11.28 -10.22 9.91
CA ASP A 276 -10.84 -11.37 10.71
C ASP A 276 -9.68 -11.00 11.67
N ASN A 277 -8.98 -9.88 11.42
CA ASN A 277 -7.83 -9.38 12.18
C ASN A 277 -8.02 -7.89 12.56
N PRO A 278 -8.99 -7.57 13.45
CA PRO A 278 -9.34 -6.19 13.78
C PRO A 278 -8.19 -5.38 14.39
N ALA A 279 -7.23 -6.04 15.04
CA ALA A 279 -6.03 -5.37 15.56
C ALA A 279 -5.12 -4.85 14.41
N ALA A 280 -4.97 -5.63 13.34
CA ALA A 280 -4.18 -5.24 12.17
C ALA A 280 -4.87 -4.11 11.39
N ASP A 281 -6.20 -4.13 11.29
CA ASP A 281 -6.99 -3.07 10.65
C ASP A 281 -6.78 -1.73 11.34
N TRP A 282 -6.85 -1.74 12.67
CA TRP A 282 -6.62 -0.55 13.48
C TRP A 282 -5.18 -0.03 13.35
N GLN A 283 -4.18 -0.91 13.38
CA GLN A 283 -2.77 -0.54 13.21
C GLN A 283 -2.52 0.11 11.83
N PHE A 284 -3.13 -0.44 10.79
CA PHE A 284 -3.06 0.11 9.45
C PHE A 284 -3.68 1.53 9.37
N GLU A 285 -4.85 1.72 9.97
CA GLU A 285 -5.50 3.04 10.02
C GLU A 285 -4.63 4.07 10.77
N VAL A 286 -4.09 3.71 11.94
CA VAL A 286 -3.22 4.60 12.73
C VAL A 286 -1.95 4.95 11.97
N LEU A 287 -1.34 3.97 11.27
CA LEU A 287 -0.15 4.20 10.45
C LEU A 287 -0.44 5.21 9.34
N LEU A 288 -1.51 5.02 8.56
CA LEU A 288 -1.92 5.98 7.54
C LEU A 288 -2.16 7.37 8.15
N HIS A 289 -2.86 7.43 9.28
CA HIS A 289 -3.15 8.68 9.96
C HIS A 289 -1.88 9.43 10.37
N ALA A 290 -0.91 8.72 10.97
CA ALA A 290 0.39 9.27 11.36
C ALA A 290 1.18 9.82 10.16
N HIS A 291 0.97 9.28 8.95
CA HIS A 291 1.54 9.78 7.69
C HIS A 291 0.67 10.85 7.00
N GLY A 292 -0.31 11.43 7.68
CA GLY A 292 -1.16 12.48 7.13
C GLY A 292 -2.17 11.95 6.10
N ILE A 293 -2.52 10.68 6.17
CA ILE A 293 -3.46 10.01 5.27
C ILE A 293 -4.67 9.51 6.05
N ASP A 294 -5.86 9.94 5.67
CA ASP A 294 -7.12 9.46 6.24
C ASP A 294 -7.72 8.34 5.39
N LEU A 295 -8.09 7.22 6.03
CA LEU A 295 -9.05 6.28 5.47
C LEU A 295 -10.42 6.96 5.39
N GLN A 296 -11.08 6.86 4.23
CA GLN A 296 -12.37 7.52 4.04
C GLN A 296 -13.56 6.60 4.31
N THR A 297 -13.36 5.28 4.33
CA THR A 297 -14.41 4.31 4.66
C THR A 297 -14.60 4.25 6.16
N ILE A 298 -15.84 4.33 6.64
CA ILE A 298 -16.17 4.15 8.05
C ILE A 298 -16.90 2.82 8.23
N HIS A 299 -16.46 2.02 9.20
CA HIS A 299 -17.08 0.75 9.57
C HIS A 299 -18.57 0.92 9.96
N GLY A 300 -19.38 -0.10 9.72
CA GLY A 300 -20.83 -0.04 10.01
C GLY A 300 -21.65 0.74 8.97
N GLN A 301 -21.04 1.31 7.94
CA GLN A 301 -21.76 1.99 6.87
C GLN A 301 -22.63 1.03 6.04
N HIS A 302 -22.18 -0.21 5.80
CA HIS A 302 -22.92 -1.20 5.01
C HIS A 302 -24.21 -1.66 5.68
N THR A 303 -24.26 -1.73 7.02
CA THR A 303 -25.46 -2.12 7.76
C THR A 303 -26.56 -1.08 7.64
N VAL A 304 -26.20 0.20 7.49
CA VAL A 304 -27.18 1.27 7.25
C VAL A 304 -27.87 1.10 5.90
N TRP A 305 -27.10 0.83 4.84
CA TRP A 305 -27.62 0.76 3.48
C TRP A 305 -28.44 -0.51 3.16
N GLY A 306 -28.19 -1.62 3.87
CA GLY A 306 -28.95 -2.87 3.71
C GLY A 306 -30.33 -2.90 4.38
N GLY A 307 -30.66 -1.88 5.18
CA GLY A 307 -31.82 -1.88 6.07
C GLY A 307 -33.13 -1.34 5.49
N ASN A 308 -34.10 -1.10 6.39
CA ASN A 308 -35.29 -0.31 6.12
C ASN A 308 -34.95 1.18 6.37
N PRO A 309 -35.08 2.08 5.38
CA PRO A 309 -34.72 3.49 5.55
C PRO A 309 -35.55 4.22 6.62
N GLU A 310 -36.72 3.68 7.01
CA GLU A 310 -37.55 4.23 8.09
C GLU A 310 -37.11 3.75 9.49
N GLN A 311 -36.28 2.72 9.57
CA GLN A 311 -35.88 2.05 10.82
C GLN A 311 -34.37 1.77 10.83
N ILE A 312 -33.57 2.74 10.41
CA ILE A 312 -32.12 2.62 10.42
C ILE A 312 -31.62 2.66 11.88
N ASP A 313 -30.89 1.62 12.28
CA ASP A 313 -30.07 1.65 13.48
C ASP A 313 -28.69 2.25 13.16
N TRP A 314 -28.44 3.45 13.68
CA TRP A 314 -27.19 4.19 13.49
C TRP A 314 -26.09 3.77 14.46
N THR A 315 -26.38 2.90 15.43
CA THR A 315 -25.48 2.62 16.57
C THR A 315 -24.07 2.21 16.13
N ALA A 316 -23.95 1.24 15.23
CA ALA A 316 -22.65 0.77 14.75
C ALA A 316 -21.89 1.83 13.95
N PHE A 317 -22.60 2.60 13.12
CA PHE A 317 -22.02 3.69 12.35
C PHE A 317 -21.53 4.82 13.25
N ASP A 318 -22.33 5.23 14.24
CA ASP A 318 -21.97 6.33 15.16
C ASP A 318 -20.79 5.96 16.06
N GLN A 319 -20.74 4.70 16.53
CA GLN A 319 -19.61 4.18 17.31
C GLN A 319 -18.30 4.20 16.50
N ALA A 320 -18.36 3.93 15.19
CA ALA A 320 -17.19 3.99 14.32
C ALA A 320 -16.84 5.43 13.88
N ALA A 321 -17.85 6.24 13.56
CA ALA A 321 -17.67 7.57 12.96
C ALA A 321 -17.24 8.62 13.98
N ARG A 322 -17.89 8.67 15.15
CA ARG A 322 -17.66 9.72 16.15
C ARG A 322 -16.19 9.88 16.53
N PRO A 323 -15.47 8.84 16.97
CA PRO A 323 -14.12 9.02 17.47
C PRO A 323 -13.10 9.34 16.37
N ARG A 324 -13.42 9.06 15.09
CA ARG A 324 -12.63 9.48 13.91
C ARG A 324 -12.90 10.92 13.51
N LEU A 325 -14.15 11.37 13.65
CA LEU A 325 -14.59 12.71 13.25
C LEU A 325 -14.35 13.77 14.33
N ASP A 326 -14.24 13.39 15.60
CA ASP A 326 -13.76 14.27 16.68
C ASP A 326 -12.26 14.12 16.98
N GLY A 327 -11.63 13.07 16.44
CA GLY A 327 -10.19 12.82 16.56
C GLY A 327 -9.77 12.09 17.83
N SER A 328 -10.71 11.74 18.71
CA SER A 328 -10.43 11.08 20.00
C SER A 328 -9.82 9.68 19.86
N VAL A 329 -9.97 9.03 18.70
CA VAL A 329 -9.33 7.74 18.42
C VAL A 329 -7.84 7.88 18.11
N TYR A 330 -7.39 9.04 17.62
CA TYR A 330 -6.04 9.24 17.12
C TYR A 330 -5.12 9.84 18.19
N PRO A 331 -3.87 9.36 18.32
CA PRO A 331 -2.93 9.86 19.32
C PRO A 331 -2.64 11.37 19.24
N ASP A 332 -2.73 11.96 18.05
CA ASP A 332 -2.47 13.38 17.81
C ASP A 332 -3.70 14.29 18.04
N GLY A 333 -4.88 13.68 18.26
CA GLY A 333 -6.18 14.34 18.42
C GLY A 333 -6.71 14.98 17.13
N VAL A 334 -6.11 14.70 15.97
CA VAL A 334 -6.51 15.31 14.71
C VAL A 334 -7.60 14.46 14.08
N PRO A 335 -8.78 14.99 13.78
CA PRO A 335 -9.78 14.17 13.12
C PRO A 335 -9.41 13.94 11.65
N ILE A 336 -9.90 12.82 11.10
CA ILE A 336 -10.74 12.83 9.91
C ILE A 336 -10.82 14.12 9.11
N LYS A 337 -10.46 14.27 7.82
CA LYS A 337 -10.88 15.47 7.04
C LYS A 337 -12.28 15.33 6.42
N GLN A 338 -12.50 14.25 5.72
CA GLN A 338 -13.78 13.87 5.10
C GLN A 338 -13.96 12.35 5.22
N PHE A 339 -15.13 11.85 4.83
CA PHE A 339 -15.41 10.43 4.67
C PHE A 339 -16.41 10.23 3.53
N HIS A 340 -16.35 9.07 2.87
CA HIS A 340 -17.33 8.73 1.84
C HIS A 340 -18.47 7.91 2.41
N LEU A 341 -19.64 8.05 1.79
CA LEU A 341 -20.83 7.30 2.14
C LEU A 341 -20.95 5.93 1.46
N GLY A 342 -19.88 5.48 0.81
CA GLY A 342 -19.91 4.33 -0.08
C GLY A 342 -20.51 4.67 -1.43
N MET A 343 -20.51 3.68 -2.31
CA MET A 343 -21.12 3.75 -3.65
C MET A 343 -22.54 3.17 -3.64
N TYR A 344 -23.40 3.61 -2.71
CA TYR A 344 -24.83 3.23 -2.67
C TYR A 344 -25.69 4.21 -3.47
N GLY A 345 -26.46 3.69 -4.41
CA GLY A 345 -27.04 4.51 -5.47
C GLY A 345 -25.95 5.26 -6.25
N CYS A 346 -26.37 6.06 -7.20
CA CYS A 346 -25.52 6.72 -8.19
C CYS A 346 -24.87 5.75 -9.18
N GLY A 347 -25.67 4.80 -9.69
CA GLY A 347 -25.37 4.03 -10.90
C GLY A 347 -24.22 3.02 -10.80
N ASN A 348 -24.16 2.22 -9.73
CA ASN A 348 -23.06 1.30 -9.41
C ASN A 348 -23.45 -0.20 -9.43
N GLU A 349 -22.63 -1.06 -10.09
CA GLU A 349 -22.85 -2.50 -10.42
C GLU A 349 -22.34 -3.50 -9.36
N TRP A 350 -21.77 -3.04 -8.25
CA TRP A 350 -21.26 -3.96 -7.23
C TRP A 350 -22.42 -4.59 -6.44
N HIS A 351 -22.25 -5.87 -6.06
CA HIS A 351 -23.20 -6.90 -5.60
C HIS A 351 -24.38 -6.53 -4.65
N TRP A 352 -24.49 -5.30 -4.17
CA TRP A 352 -25.61 -4.80 -3.35
C TRP A 352 -26.84 -4.40 -4.20
N GLU A 353 -26.70 -4.20 -5.52
CA GLU A 353 -27.80 -3.92 -6.46
C GLU A 353 -28.97 -4.91 -6.35
N LYS A 354 -28.68 -6.17 -5.99
CA LYS A 354 -29.69 -7.23 -5.88
C LYS A 354 -30.61 -7.12 -4.66
N GLN A 355 -30.23 -6.38 -3.62
CA GLN A 355 -31.01 -6.32 -2.37
C GLN A 355 -31.92 -5.09 -2.25
N ALA A 356 -31.63 -4.00 -2.97
CA ALA A 356 -32.36 -2.75 -2.81
C ALA A 356 -33.61 -2.60 -3.71
N GLY A 357 -33.83 -3.43 -4.74
CA GLY A 357 -34.98 -3.29 -5.63
C GLY A 357 -35.12 -1.86 -6.19
N GLN A 358 -33.99 -1.26 -6.59
CA GLN A 358 -33.76 0.19 -6.70
C GLN A 358 -34.87 0.96 -7.45
N SER A 359 -35.85 1.44 -6.69
CA SER A 359 -36.72 2.51 -7.12
C SER A 359 -36.10 3.85 -6.71
N GLU A 360 -36.33 4.87 -7.52
CA GLU A 360 -35.93 6.25 -7.21
C GLU A 360 -36.43 6.70 -5.82
N SER A 361 -37.62 6.23 -5.43
CA SER A 361 -38.21 6.45 -4.10
C SER A 361 -37.34 5.89 -2.95
N ARG A 362 -36.74 4.70 -3.12
CA ARG A 362 -35.88 4.13 -2.08
C ARG A 362 -34.57 4.89 -1.92
N VAL A 363 -33.98 5.37 -3.03
CA VAL A 363 -32.80 6.23 -3.00
C VAL A 363 -33.10 7.52 -2.24
N GLU A 364 -34.25 8.15 -2.54
CA GLU A 364 -34.69 9.38 -1.89
C GLU A 364 -34.89 9.19 -0.37
N GLN A 365 -35.50 8.07 0.05
CA GLN A 365 -35.69 7.75 1.47
C GLN A 365 -34.38 7.63 2.24
N PHE A 366 -33.40 6.89 1.70
CA PHE A 366 -32.09 6.79 2.36
C PHE A 366 -31.34 8.12 2.33
N ALA A 367 -31.34 8.84 1.20
CA ALA A 367 -30.70 10.14 1.12
C ALA A 367 -31.27 11.13 2.16
N SER A 368 -32.58 11.09 2.40
CA SER A 368 -33.25 11.88 3.44
C SER A 368 -32.81 11.44 4.84
N ALA A 369 -32.80 10.13 5.12
CA ALA A 369 -32.41 9.59 6.41
C ALA A 369 -30.96 9.91 6.77
N PHE A 370 -30.02 9.75 5.82
CA PHE A 370 -28.62 10.14 5.99
C PHE A 370 -28.45 11.64 6.19
N ALA A 371 -29.11 12.48 5.39
CA ALA A 371 -29.00 13.92 5.56
C ALA A 371 -29.48 14.34 6.96
N LYS A 372 -30.65 13.84 7.38
CA LYS A 372 -31.20 14.11 8.72
C LYS A 372 -30.23 13.69 9.83
N HIS A 373 -29.73 12.45 9.78
CA HIS A 373 -28.84 11.92 10.81
C HIS A 373 -27.51 12.66 10.86
N LEU A 374 -26.83 12.80 9.72
CA LEU A 374 -25.53 13.45 9.66
C LEU A 374 -25.61 14.94 10.01
N LYS A 375 -26.70 15.64 9.68
CA LYS A 375 -26.91 17.03 10.14
C LYS A 375 -27.11 17.10 11.65
N ALA A 376 -27.86 16.16 12.23
CA ALA A 376 -28.05 16.08 13.69
C ALA A 376 -26.73 15.82 14.44
N GLN A 377 -25.80 15.07 13.82
CA GLN A 377 -24.45 14.83 14.37
C GLN A 377 -23.42 15.90 13.98
N VAL A 378 -23.77 16.88 13.15
CA VAL A 378 -22.84 17.89 12.59
C VAL A 378 -21.71 17.25 11.75
N TRP A 379 -22.00 16.15 11.08
CA TRP A 379 -21.06 15.40 10.22
C TRP A 379 -21.32 15.59 8.73
N PHE A 380 -22.47 16.17 8.35
CA PHE A 380 -22.92 16.25 6.96
C PHE A 380 -21.92 16.95 6.02
N ASP A 381 -21.25 18.01 6.47
CA ASP A 381 -20.27 18.75 5.66
C ASP A 381 -18.98 17.98 5.37
N ARG A 382 -18.72 16.92 6.13
CA ARG A 382 -17.55 16.05 5.99
C ARG A 382 -17.84 14.82 5.14
N ALA A 383 -19.11 14.58 4.80
CA ALA A 383 -19.52 13.47 3.97
C ALA A 383 -19.49 13.81 2.48
N TYR A 384 -19.09 12.84 1.65
CA TYR A 384 -19.28 12.86 0.21
C TYR A 384 -19.83 11.52 -0.30
N VAL A 385 -20.43 11.51 -1.49
CA VAL A 385 -20.98 10.33 -2.16
C VAL A 385 -20.08 9.97 -3.33
N TYR A 386 -19.42 8.82 -3.30
CA TYR A 386 -18.66 8.32 -4.43
C TYR A 386 -19.62 7.63 -5.40
N CYS A 387 -20.01 8.34 -6.46
CA CYS A 387 -21.05 7.89 -7.37
C CYS A 387 -20.68 6.60 -8.11
N ARG A 388 -19.60 6.61 -8.90
CA ARG A 388 -19.21 5.47 -9.73
C ARG A 388 -17.74 5.54 -10.09
N ASP A 389 -17.11 4.37 -10.15
CA ASP A 389 -15.77 4.22 -10.69
C ASP A 389 -15.80 4.16 -12.23
N GLU A 390 -15.08 5.08 -12.90
CA GLU A 390 -14.85 5.14 -14.35
C GLU A 390 -16.08 4.75 -15.21
N PRO A 391 -17.20 5.51 -15.13
CA PRO A 391 -18.46 5.11 -15.73
C PRO A 391 -18.40 5.01 -17.26
N SER A 392 -18.84 3.87 -17.80
CA SER A 392 -19.26 3.75 -19.21
C SER A 392 -20.60 4.47 -19.49
N PRO A 393 -20.97 4.72 -20.76
CA PRO A 393 -22.22 5.39 -21.13
C PRO A 393 -23.50 4.73 -20.58
N GLN A 394 -23.49 3.41 -20.35
CA GLN A 394 -24.64 2.66 -19.83
C GLN A 394 -24.98 3.02 -18.38
N HIS A 395 -23.99 3.46 -17.59
CA HIS A 395 -24.19 3.82 -16.19
C HIS A 395 -24.79 5.22 -16.00
N ILE A 396 -24.59 6.11 -16.98
CA ILE A 396 -24.93 7.53 -16.89
C ILE A 396 -26.40 7.77 -16.48
N PRO A 397 -27.42 7.11 -17.07
CA PRO A 397 -28.81 7.34 -16.68
C PRO A 397 -29.09 7.02 -15.20
N GLY A 398 -28.47 5.96 -14.65
CA GLY A 398 -28.60 5.60 -13.23
C GLY A 398 -27.97 6.64 -12.31
N ILE A 399 -26.78 7.14 -12.67
CA ILE A 399 -26.10 8.21 -11.93
C ILE A 399 -26.98 9.47 -11.89
N VAL A 400 -27.52 9.90 -13.03
CA VAL A 400 -28.40 11.08 -13.13
C VAL A 400 -29.66 10.91 -12.28
N ARG A 401 -30.33 9.75 -12.40
CA ARG A 401 -31.53 9.42 -11.61
C ARG A 401 -31.25 9.56 -10.12
N ASP A 402 -30.17 8.96 -9.64
CA ASP A 402 -29.89 8.88 -8.22
C ASP A 402 -29.45 10.23 -7.65
N ILE A 403 -28.57 10.97 -8.32
CA ILE A 403 -28.21 12.33 -7.88
C ILE A 403 -29.45 13.22 -7.76
N ARG A 404 -30.39 13.11 -8.72
CA ARG A 404 -31.66 13.86 -8.66
C ARG A 404 -32.53 13.42 -7.48
N ALA A 405 -32.56 12.13 -7.15
CA ALA A 405 -33.26 11.64 -5.96
C ALA A 405 -32.62 12.16 -4.67
N PHE A 406 -31.29 12.16 -4.55
CA PHE A 406 -30.60 12.77 -3.42
C PHE A 406 -30.96 14.26 -3.28
N LEU A 407 -30.91 15.02 -4.39
CA LEU A 407 -31.21 16.46 -4.37
C LEU A 407 -32.68 16.78 -4.06
N ARG A 408 -33.62 15.88 -4.39
CA ARG A 408 -35.03 16.01 -3.96
C ARG A 408 -35.22 15.67 -2.49
N ALA A 409 -34.51 14.65 -1.99
CA ALA A 409 -34.54 14.28 -0.58
C ALA A 409 -34.04 15.41 0.32
N ASP A 410 -32.94 16.05 -0.08
CA ASP A 410 -32.34 17.19 0.60
C ASP A 410 -31.43 17.98 -0.36
N PRO A 411 -31.70 19.27 -0.64
CA PRO A 411 -30.89 20.04 -1.58
C PRO A 411 -29.45 20.27 -1.10
N ASP A 412 -29.17 20.13 0.21
CA ASP A 412 -27.82 20.32 0.76
C ASP A 412 -26.87 19.17 0.39
N TRP A 413 -27.35 18.11 -0.28
CA TRP A 413 -26.48 17.13 -0.92
C TRP A 413 -25.62 17.72 -2.04
N ARG A 414 -25.97 18.92 -2.56
CA ARG A 414 -25.12 19.66 -3.49
C ARG A 414 -23.75 19.93 -2.86
N GLY A 415 -22.69 19.72 -3.64
CA GLY A 415 -21.30 19.85 -3.20
C GLY A 415 -20.65 18.53 -2.77
N LYS A 416 -21.36 17.40 -2.87
CA LYS A 416 -20.96 16.12 -2.28
C LYS A 416 -20.79 14.97 -3.28
N PHE A 417 -21.17 15.14 -4.55
CA PHE A 417 -21.10 14.04 -5.53
C PHE A 417 -19.72 13.94 -6.18
N MET A 418 -19.04 12.82 -5.96
CA MET A 418 -17.71 12.51 -6.47
C MET A 418 -17.75 11.44 -7.55
N ILE A 419 -16.95 11.59 -8.60
CA ILE A 419 -16.80 10.55 -9.64
C ILE A 419 -15.35 10.43 -10.12
N THR A 420 -14.91 9.22 -10.48
CA THR A 420 -13.61 9.03 -11.16
C THR A 420 -13.77 9.18 -12.67
N SER A 421 -13.84 10.43 -13.14
CA SER A 421 -13.89 10.75 -14.57
C SER A 421 -13.37 12.16 -14.85
N ALA A 422 -13.02 12.47 -16.10
CA ALA A 422 -12.72 13.85 -16.52
C ALA A 422 -14.01 14.56 -16.99
N PRO A 423 -14.21 15.84 -16.65
CA PRO A 423 -15.37 16.58 -17.12
C PRO A 423 -15.31 16.79 -18.64
N ARG A 424 -16.48 16.81 -19.28
CA ARG A 424 -16.66 17.09 -20.72
C ARG A 424 -17.92 17.93 -20.92
N GLU A 425 -17.85 18.93 -21.79
CA GLU A 425 -18.98 19.85 -22.07
C GLU A 425 -20.27 19.11 -22.46
N ALA A 426 -20.17 18.05 -23.27
CA ALA A 426 -21.32 17.28 -23.72
C ALA A 426 -21.86 16.27 -22.67
N SER A 427 -21.25 16.18 -21.49
CA SER A 427 -21.63 15.16 -20.50
C SER A 427 -22.91 15.56 -19.76
N PRO A 428 -23.93 14.68 -19.66
CA PRO A 428 -25.11 14.94 -18.83
C PRO A 428 -24.81 14.93 -17.33
N LEU A 429 -23.59 14.56 -16.93
CA LEU A 429 -23.11 14.61 -15.55
C LEU A 429 -22.51 15.98 -15.18
N LEU A 430 -22.25 16.85 -16.16
CA LEU A 430 -21.43 18.05 -15.97
C LEU A 430 -21.92 18.93 -14.83
N ASP A 431 -23.23 19.21 -14.80
CA ASP A 431 -23.85 20.08 -13.79
C ASP A 431 -24.22 19.36 -12.49
N LEU A 432 -24.14 18.03 -12.49
CA LEU A 432 -24.54 17.19 -11.36
C LEU A 432 -23.37 16.84 -10.43
N ILE A 433 -22.18 16.64 -10.99
CA ILE A 433 -20.99 16.25 -10.23
C ILE A 433 -20.34 17.47 -9.59
N ASP A 434 -19.97 17.32 -8.32
CA ASP A 434 -19.35 18.37 -7.51
C ASP A 434 -17.83 18.18 -7.34
N ILE A 435 -17.38 16.93 -7.34
CA ILE A 435 -16.01 16.53 -7.08
C ILE A 435 -15.53 15.65 -8.25
N TRP A 436 -14.77 16.24 -9.16
CA TRP A 436 -14.20 15.52 -10.31
C TRP A 436 -12.86 14.89 -9.92
N CYS A 437 -12.82 13.56 -9.77
CA CYS A 437 -11.59 12.83 -9.48
C CYS A 437 -10.97 12.31 -10.77
N VAL A 438 -9.89 12.95 -11.21
CA VAL A 438 -9.34 12.73 -12.56
C VAL A 438 -8.03 11.94 -12.45
N LYS A 439 -7.81 10.94 -13.33
CA LYS A 439 -6.50 10.29 -13.37
C LYS A 439 -5.46 11.35 -13.65
N TYR A 440 -4.34 11.26 -12.93
CA TYR A 440 -3.27 12.24 -12.99
C TYR A 440 -2.83 12.62 -14.43
N HIS A 441 -2.87 11.66 -15.35
CA HIS A 441 -2.41 11.80 -16.74
C HIS A 441 -3.53 12.08 -17.77
N TRP A 442 -4.77 12.28 -17.33
CA TRP A 442 -5.87 12.63 -18.23
C TRP A 442 -5.93 14.13 -18.47
N TRP A 443 -6.15 14.52 -19.73
CA TRP A 443 -6.29 15.92 -20.10
C TRP A 443 -7.66 16.46 -19.70
N ILE A 444 -7.67 17.67 -19.17
CA ILE A 444 -8.86 18.47 -18.89
C ILE A 444 -8.70 19.79 -19.62
N ASP A 445 -9.75 20.23 -20.31
CA ASP A 445 -9.77 21.56 -20.92
C ASP A 445 -9.58 22.65 -19.84
N PRO A 446 -8.55 23.52 -19.94
CA PRO A 446 -8.27 24.52 -18.91
C PRO A 446 -9.38 25.56 -18.71
N ALA A 447 -10.12 25.91 -19.77
CA ALA A 447 -11.22 26.87 -19.69
C ALA A 447 -12.42 26.23 -18.99
N LEU A 448 -12.77 24.98 -19.37
CA LEU A 448 -13.80 24.21 -18.68
C LEU A 448 -13.47 24.05 -17.19
N ARG A 449 -12.23 23.67 -16.89
CA ARG A 449 -11.78 23.52 -15.50
C ARG A 449 -11.91 24.81 -14.70
N SER A 450 -11.50 25.92 -15.29
CA SER A 450 -11.56 27.24 -14.64
C SER A 450 -13.01 27.66 -14.38
N ARG A 451 -13.91 27.43 -15.35
CA ARG A 451 -15.35 27.67 -15.20
C ARG A 451 -15.94 26.83 -14.07
N LEU A 452 -15.72 25.51 -14.08
CA LEU A 452 -16.22 24.62 -13.04
C LEU A 452 -15.70 25.00 -11.64
N ARG A 453 -14.43 25.43 -11.52
CA ARG A 453 -13.93 25.95 -10.24
C ARG A 453 -14.65 27.22 -9.78
N GLN A 454 -14.95 28.15 -10.70
CA GLN A 454 -15.72 29.36 -10.38
C GLN A 454 -17.16 29.02 -9.96
N GLU A 455 -17.72 27.93 -10.47
CA GLU A 455 -19.01 27.37 -10.07
C GLU A 455 -18.95 26.56 -8.75
N GLY A 456 -17.79 26.53 -8.07
CA GLY A 456 -17.61 25.85 -6.78
C GLY A 456 -17.30 24.36 -6.86
N ARG A 457 -17.00 23.82 -8.05
CA ARG A 457 -16.60 22.41 -8.20
C ARG A 457 -15.15 22.20 -7.77
N THR A 458 -14.87 21.05 -7.17
CA THR A 458 -13.53 20.66 -6.74
C THR A 458 -12.94 19.58 -7.63
N PHE A 459 -11.61 19.49 -7.65
CA PHE A 459 -10.88 18.54 -8.49
C PHE A 459 -9.94 17.69 -7.64
N TRP A 460 -10.20 16.40 -7.63
CA TRP A 460 -9.30 15.42 -7.04
C TRP A 460 -8.44 14.78 -8.11
N THR A 461 -7.30 14.23 -7.70
CA THR A 461 -6.39 13.48 -8.57
C THR A 461 -6.26 12.05 -8.08
N TYR A 462 -6.04 11.10 -8.98
CA TYR A 462 -5.73 9.73 -8.59
C TYR A 462 -4.78 9.05 -9.55
N VAL A 463 -4.17 7.96 -9.08
CA VAL A 463 -3.38 7.02 -9.88
C VAL A 463 -3.92 5.60 -9.66
N ALA A 464 -3.76 4.73 -10.65
CA ALA A 464 -4.22 3.34 -10.60
C ALA A 464 -3.20 2.41 -11.29
N ASN A 465 -3.68 1.36 -11.96
CA ASN A 465 -2.87 0.50 -12.83
C ASN A 465 -2.18 1.26 -13.99
N THR A 466 -2.72 2.41 -14.35
CA THR A 466 -2.14 3.41 -15.26
C THR A 466 -2.09 4.73 -14.46
N PRO A 467 -0.91 5.30 -14.25
CA PRO A 467 -0.03 5.76 -15.32
C PRO A 467 1.34 5.05 -15.41
N HIS A 468 2.02 5.24 -16.53
CA HIS A 468 3.42 4.81 -16.73
C HIS A 468 4.35 6.03 -16.83
N THR A 469 5.66 5.79 -16.65
CA THR A 469 6.71 6.78 -16.94
C THR A 469 6.41 7.52 -18.26
N PRO A 470 6.46 8.87 -18.29
CA PRO A 470 7.06 9.77 -17.31
C PRO A 470 6.16 10.21 -16.14
N ASN A 471 4.92 9.75 -16.06
CA ASN A 471 4.03 10.13 -14.96
C ASN A 471 4.40 9.36 -13.67
N PRO A 472 4.30 9.99 -12.49
CA PRO A 472 4.57 9.34 -11.22
C PRO A 472 3.48 8.30 -10.87
N THR A 473 3.87 7.24 -10.17
CA THR A 473 3.04 6.10 -9.80
C THR A 473 3.51 5.50 -8.46
N TYR A 474 2.67 4.66 -7.84
CA TYR A 474 3.01 3.83 -6.67
C TYR A 474 3.37 2.39 -7.07
N HIS A 475 3.63 2.11 -8.35
CA HIS A 475 4.08 0.78 -8.77
C HIS A 475 5.42 0.45 -8.11
N ILE A 476 5.54 -0.72 -7.50
CA ILE A 476 6.77 -1.21 -6.86
C ILE A 476 7.93 -1.21 -7.86
N ASP A 477 7.64 -1.57 -9.11
CA ASP A 477 8.60 -1.59 -10.20
C ASP A 477 8.71 -0.25 -10.96
N ALA A 478 8.35 0.87 -10.32
CA ALA A 478 8.58 2.19 -10.90
C ALA A 478 10.08 2.41 -11.17
N ARG A 479 10.39 3.04 -12.31
CA ARG A 479 11.76 3.09 -12.83
C ARG A 479 12.71 3.90 -11.94
N ARG A 480 12.22 4.95 -11.27
CA ARG A 480 13.07 5.92 -10.56
C ARG A 480 13.09 5.71 -9.05
N GLY A 481 12.12 4.99 -8.49
CA GLY A 481 11.97 4.70 -7.05
C GLY A 481 11.46 5.87 -6.21
N TYR A 482 11.58 7.12 -6.67
CA TYR A 482 11.10 8.31 -5.97
C TYR A 482 9.76 8.84 -6.50
N GLU A 483 9.13 8.16 -7.46
CA GLU A 483 7.82 8.54 -8.00
C GLU A 483 6.73 8.75 -6.93
N PRO A 484 6.62 7.92 -5.87
CA PRO A 484 5.65 8.15 -4.78
C PRO A 484 5.73 9.55 -4.16
N ARG A 485 6.94 10.07 -3.95
CA ARG A 485 7.17 11.43 -3.42
C ARG A 485 6.70 12.51 -4.38
N LEU A 486 6.75 12.27 -5.70
CA LEU A 486 6.32 13.24 -6.70
C LEU A 486 4.80 13.35 -6.80
N ILE A 487 4.04 12.30 -6.47
CA ILE A 487 2.59 12.29 -6.68
C ILE A 487 1.89 13.46 -6.01
N LYS A 488 2.25 13.78 -4.75
CA LYS A 488 1.62 14.88 -4.00
C LYS A 488 2.00 16.26 -4.53
N TRP A 489 3.26 16.45 -4.93
CA TRP A 489 3.70 17.65 -5.65
C TRP A 489 2.94 17.83 -6.96
N ALA A 490 2.73 16.74 -7.65
CA ALA A 490 2.05 16.71 -8.93
C ALA A 490 0.55 17.04 -8.78
N SER A 491 -0.11 16.50 -7.75
CA SER A 491 -1.47 16.90 -7.34
C SER A 491 -1.54 18.39 -7.00
N TRP A 492 -0.56 18.91 -6.25
CA TRP A 492 -0.48 20.33 -5.90
C TRP A 492 -0.28 21.24 -7.12
N LEU A 493 0.58 20.86 -8.08
CA LEU A 493 0.78 21.60 -9.34
C LEU A 493 -0.48 21.61 -10.20
N GLN A 494 -1.25 20.53 -10.16
CA GLN A 494 -2.57 20.53 -10.76
C GLN A 494 -3.58 21.32 -9.93
N GLY A 495 -3.25 21.84 -8.75
CA GLY A 495 -4.17 22.56 -7.87
C GLY A 495 -5.29 21.65 -7.36
N SER A 496 -4.99 20.40 -7.02
CA SER A 496 -5.98 19.41 -6.58
C SER A 496 -6.43 19.66 -5.14
N ASP A 497 -7.72 19.45 -4.87
CA ASP A 497 -8.34 19.59 -3.55
C ASP A 497 -8.30 18.28 -2.74
N GLY A 498 -8.07 17.15 -3.42
CA GLY A 498 -8.03 15.82 -2.82
C GLY A 498 -7.27 14.81 -3.67
N PHE A 499 -6.89 13.69 -3.06
CA PHE A 499 -6.15 12.63 -3.72
C PHE A 499 -6.72 11.25 -3.40
N LEU A 500 -7.07 10.47 -4.42
CA LEU A 500 -7.52 9.10 -4.27
C LEU A 500 -6.42 8.10 -4.64
N TYR A 501 -6.35 6.99 -3.90
CA TYR A 501 -5.65 5.79 -4.32
C TYR A 501 -6.48 4.56 -3.97
N TRP A 502 -6.70 3.70 -4.97
CA TRP A 502 -7.73 2.66 -4.94
C TRP A 502 -7.34 1.41 -4.12
N ALA A 503 -6.05 1.25 -3.80
CA ALA A 503 -5.47 0.00 -3.33
C ALA A 503 -4.31 0.23 -2.36
N ALA A 504 -4.60 0.49 -1.08
CA ALA A 504 -3.56 0.71 -0.07
C ALA A 504 -3.09 -0.58 0.63
N VAL A 505 -3.75 -1.72 0.36
CA VAL A 505 -3.43 -3.04 0.93
C VAL A 505 -3.43 -4.10 -0.17
N LEU A 506 -2.69 -5.19 0.07
CA LEU A 506 -2.54 -6.32 -0.86
C LEU A 506 -3.81 -7.17 -0.96
N ASP A 507 -3.95 -7.86 -2.08
CA ASP A 507 -5.14 -8.65 -2.43
C ASP A 507 -5.09 -10.05 -1.79
N GLN A 508 -6.23 -10.54 -1.29
CA GLN A 508 -6.43 -11.88 -0.70
C GLN A 508 -5.95 -13.06 -1.56
N ARG A 509 -5.82 -12.85 -2.87
CA ARG A 509 -5.23 -13.82 -3.80
C ARG A 509 -3.73 -14.03 -3.58
N TYR A 510 -3.08 -13.24 -2.72
CA TYR A 510 -1.68 -13.37 -2.33
C TYR A 510 -1.56 -13.57 -0.81
N PRO A 511 -1.76 -14.81 -0.31
CA PRO A 511 -1.83 -15.08 1.13
C PRO A 511 -0.53 -14.75 1.89
N ASN A 512 0.59 -14.68 1.17
CA ASN A 512 1.84 -14.17 1.70
C ASN A 512 2.56 -13.32 0.63
N PRO A 513 2.52 -11.99 0.74
CA PRO A 513 3.26 -11.12 -0.16
C PRO A 513 4.76 -11.00 0.19
N TRP A 514 5.23 -11.62 1.30
CA TRP A 514 6.56 -11.46 1.88
C TRP A 514 7.49 -12.66 1.73
#